data_AF-A0A9D3UPR1-F1
#
_entry.id   AF-A0A9D3UPR1-F1
#
_cell.length_a   1.000
_cell.length_b   1.000
_cell.length_c   1.000
_cell.angle_alpha   90.00
_cell.angle_beta   90.00
_cell.angle_gamma   90.00
#
_symmetry.space_group_name_H-M   'P 1'
#
loop_
_entity.id
_entity.type
_entity.pdbx_description
1 polymer ?
#
loop_
_entity_poly.entity_id
_entity_poly.type
_entity_poly.pdbx_seq_one_letter_code
_entity_poly.pdbx_strand_id
1 'polypeptide(L)'
;MKCYLLYCCLCPKDYCIPKKRLVEYWFCEVLLNEFDRISEAQMQGDHIIYSLISACLLENVGEIDGEDCVKMHDVIRDMTLWITREFEATENNFFGKTGAQVFEESNVKAWENIKRISVMENKIEVLKETPKCPNLRTLFLSQNELQVISDGFFQFIPHPTVLDLSGNL
;
A
#
# COMPACT_ATOMS: atom_id res chain seq x y z
N MET A 1 -1.03 7.77 14.80
CA MET A 1 -0.12 6.60 14.78
C MET A 1 -0.76 5.36 14.17
N LYS A 2 -1.94 4.91 14.62
CA LYS A 2 -2.59 3.68 14.14
C LYS A 2 -2.75 3.60 12.60
N CYS A 3 -3.32 4.62 11.95
CA CYS A 3 -3.55 4.61 10.50
C CYS A 3 -2.26 4.47 9.68
N TYR A 4 -1.19 5.14 10.11
CA TYR A 4 0.13 5.05 9.47
C TYR A 4 0.72 3.64 9.56
N LEU A 5 0.60 3.01 10.73
CA LEU A 5 1.02 1.62 10.92
C LEU A 5 0.22 0.65 10.04
N LEU A 6 -1.10 0.78 10.02
CA LEU A 6 -1.98 -0.06 9.20
C LEU A 6 -1.65 0.09 7.71
N TYR A 7 -1.28 1.29 7.29
CA TYR A 7 -0.86 1.51 5.91
C TYR A 7 0.39 0.71 5.54
N CYS A 8 1.37 0.62 6.45
CA CYS A 8 2.61 -0.13 6.21
C CYS A 8 2.38 -1.63 5.97
N CYS A 9 1.30 -2.24 6.50
CA CYS A 9 1.02 -3.67 6.30
C CYS A 9 0.59 -4.01 4.86
N LEU A 10 0.37 -3.00 4.01
CA LEU A 10 0.20 -3.19 2.56
C LEU A 10 1.47 -3.71 1.90
N CYS A 11 2.64 -3.43 2.45
CA CYS A 11 3.89 -3.93 1.89
C CYS A 11 4.04 -5.44 2.15
N PRO A 12 4.72 -6.18 1.26
CA PRO A 12 5.03 -7.60 1.46
C PRO A 12 5.79 -7.89 2.75
N LYS A 13 5.88 -9.18 3.10
CA LYS A 13 6.80 -9.62 4.15
C LYS A 13 8.23 -9.27 3.72
N ASP A 14 9.05 -8.88 4.69
CA ASP A 14 10.44 -8.48 4.46
C ASP A 14 10.69 -7.24 3.58
N TYR A 15 9.65 -6.60 3.06
CA TYR A 15 9.78 -5.43 2.19
C TYR A 15 10.41 -4.24 2.92
N CYS A 16 11.47 -3.68 2.33
CA CYS A 16 12.13 -2.48 2.81
C CYS A 16 11.54 -1.26 2.09
N ILE A 17 10.88 -0.40 2.84
CA ILE A 17 10.20 0.80 2.33
C ILE A 17 11.13 2.01 2.50
N PRO A 18 11.51 2.72 1.42
CA PRO A 18 12.16 4.01 1.55
C PRO A 18 11.29 4.98 2.36
N LYS A 19 11.87 5.64 3.37
CA LYS A 19 11.13 6.53 4.28
C LYS A 19 10.41 7.65 3.51
N LYS A 20 11.09 8.27 2.55
CA LYS A 20 10.50 9.32 1.69
C LYS A 20 9.26 8.82 0.96
N ARG A 21 9.37 7.65 0.33
CA ARG A 21 8.27 7.00 -0.40
C ARG A 21 7.09 6.65 0.52
N LEU A 22 7.38 6.20 1.75
CA LEU A 22 6.33 5.95 2.74
C LEU A 22 5.56 7.23 3.10
N VAL A 23 6.26 8.35 3.24
CA VAL A 23 5.62 9.66 3.50
C VAL A 23 4.82 10.14 2.29
N GLU A 24 5.33 9.96 1.07
CA GLU A 24 4.59 10.24 -0.17
C GLU A 24 3.27 9.48 -0.24
N TYR A 25 3.28 8.19 0.08
CA TYR A 25 2.04 7.41 0.13
C TYR A 25 1.05 7.95 1.17
N TRP A 26 1.52 8.27 2.38
CA TRP A 26 0.66 8.84 3.42
C TRP A 26 0.09 10.21 3.04
N PHE A 27 0.87 11.02 2.35
CA PHE A 27 0.44 12.32 1.83
C PHE A 27 -0.65 12.15 0.77
N CYS A 28 -0.42 11.31 -0.24
CA CYS A 28 -1.40 11.04 -1.29
C CYS A 28 -2.70 10.41 -0.77
N GLU A 29 -2.63 9.59 0.29
CA GLU A 29 -3.80 9.04 0.98
C GLU A 29 -4.51 10.02 1.91
N VAL A 30 -4.05 11.28 1.95
CA VAL A 30 -4.64 12.36 2.77
C VAL A 30 -4.59 12.02 4.26
N LEU A 31 -3.61 11.20 4.68
CA LEU A 31 -3.32 10.97 6.10
C LEU A 31 -2.59 12.16 6.73
N LEU A 32 -1.85 12.91 5.90
CA LEU A 32 -1.12 14.13 6.27
C LEU A 32 -1.85 15.38 5.71
N ASN A 33 -3.17 15.45 5.92
CA ASN A 33 -4.06 16.45 5.31
C ASN A 33 -3.87 17.89 5.81
N GLU A 34 -3.01 18.10 6.80
CA GLU A 34 -2.68 19.41 7.36
C GLU A 34 -1.64 20.17 6.51
N PHE A 35 -1.11 19.55 5.44
CA PHE A 35 -0.11 20.12 4.56
C PHE A 35 -0.57 20.14 3.11
N ASP A 36 -0.27 21.24 2.41
CA ASP A 36 -0.57 21.39 0.98
C ASP A 36 0.56 20.86 0.08
N ARG A 37 1.78 20.70 0.64
CA ARG A 37 2.98 20.28 -0.10
C ARG A 37 3.67 19.10 0.56
N ILE A 38 4.13 18.15 -0.26
CA ILE A 38 4.89 16.99 0.22
C ILE A 38 6.15 17.39 0.99
N SER A 39 6.82 18.47 0.58
CA SER A 39 8.02 18.99 1.25
C SER A 39 7.74 19.46 2.69
N GLU A 40 6.51 19.94 2.95
CA GLU A 40 6.08 20.37 4.29
C GLU A 40 5.67 19.16 5.13
N ALA A 41 5.01 18.19 4.51
CA ALA A 41 4.61 16.93 5.14
C ALA A 41 5.80 16.04 5.54
N GLN A 42 6.97 16.21 4.91
CA GLN A 42 8.15 15.37 5.14
C GLN A 42 8.60 15.34 6.61
N MET A 43 8.72 16.51 7.25
CA MET A 43 9.19 16.59 8.64
C MET A 43 8.24 15.85 9.60
N GLN A 44 6.93 15.99 9.39
CA GLN A 44 5.92 15.30 10.18
C GLN A 44 5.93 13.79 9.91
N GLY A 45 6.07 13.40 8.64
CA GLY A 45 6.23 12.01 8.24
C GLY A 45 7.43 11.34 8.93
N ASP A 46 8.58 12.01 8.93
CA ASP A 46 9.80 11.52 9.58
C ASP A 46 9.61 11.38 11.09
N HIS A 47 8.93 12.33 11.74
CA HIS A 47 8.60 12.25 13.16
C HIS A 47 7.66 11.07 13.49
N ILE A 48 6.67 10.80 12.63
CA ILE A 48 5.78 9.65 12.76
C ILE A 48 6.57 8.35 12.59
N ILE A 49 7.44 8.25 11.58
CA ILE A 49 8.31 7.10 11.36
C ILE A 49 9.20 6.86 12.59
N TYR A 50 9.84 7.90 13.10
CA TYR A 50 10.66 7.82 14.32
C TYR A 50 9.85 7.31 15.52
N SER A 51 8.62 7.79 15.69
CA SER A 51 7.72 7.33 16.75
C SER A 51 7.36 5.85 16.62
N LEU A 52 7.10 5.37 15.39
CA LEU A 52 6.83 3.95 15.11
C LEU A 52 8.07 3.07 15.37
N ILE A 53 9.27 3.56 15.04
CA ILE A 53 10.53 2.87 15.35
C ILE A 53 10.76 2.79 16.86
N SER A 54 10.60 3.91 17.57
CA SER A 54 10.76 3.98 19.02
C SER A 54 9.78 3.04 19.76
N ALA A 55 8.58 2.87 19.20
CA ALA A 55 7.58 1.92 19.70
C ALA A 55 7.83 0.46 19.27
N CYS A 56 8.94 0.15 18.59
CA CYS A 56 9.26 -1.18 18.03
C CYS A 56 8.19 -1.73 17.06
N LEU A 57 7.45 -0.83 16.40
CA LEU A 57 6.42 -1.19 15.41
C LEU A 57 6.97 -1.21 13.98
N LEU A 58 8.06 -0.47 13.74
CA LEU A 58 8.88 -0.52 12.54
C LEU A 58 10.34 -0.68 12.93
N GLU A 59 11.13 -1.28 12.04
CA GLU A 59 12.56 -1.46 12.16
C GLU A 59 13.28 -0.53 11.20
N ASN A 60 14.34 0.12 11.68
CA ASN A 60 15.24 0.86 10.80
C ASN A 60 16.24 -0.13 10.19
N VAL A 61 16.22 -0.25 8.86
CA VAL A 61 17.09 -1.19 8.13
C VAL A 61 18.31 -0.50 7.50
N GLY A 62 18.49 0.80 7.75
CA GLY A 62 19.59 1.59 7.20
C GLY A 62 19.36 2.03 5.77
N GLU A 63 20.45 2.39 5.09
CA GLU A 63 20.44 2.87 3.71
C GLU A 63 20.51 1.68 2.73
N ILE A 64 19.58 1.63 1.78
CA ILE A 64 19.53 0.67 0.67
C ILE A 64 19.43 1.48 -0.61
N ASP A 65 20.35 1.25 -1.55
CA ASP A 65 20.42 1.96 -2.84
C ASP A 65 20.40 3.51 -2.73
N GLY A 66 20.99 4.04 -1.65
CA GLY A 66 21.04 5.49 -1.39
C GLY A 66 19.82 6.06 -0.67
N GLU A 67 18.88 5.21 -0.24
CA GLU A 67 17.67 5.61 0.48
C GLU A 67 17.58 4.98 1.88
N ASP A 68 17.33 5.82 2.89
CA ASP A 68 17.00 5.37 4.23
C ASP A 68 15.68 4.57 4.21
N CYS A 69 15.75 3.32 4.64
CA CYS A 69 14.64 2.39 4.59
C CYS A 69 14.14 2.00 5.99
N VAL A 70 12.86 1.63 6.05
CA VAL A 70 12.23 1.00 7.22
C VAL A 70 11.50 -0.26 6.80
N LYS A 71 11.29 -1.17 7.75
CA LYS A 71 10.59 -2.43 7.53
C LYS A 71 9.62 -2.71 8.67
N MET A 72 8.52 -3.39 8.36
CA MET A 72 7.62 -3.93 9.37
C MET A 72 8.00 -5.38 9.67
N HIS A 73 8.24 -5.71 10.95
CA HIS A 73 8.51 -7.08 11.35
C HIS A 73 7.28 -7.96 11.11
N ASP A 74 7.50 -9.21 10.69
CA ASP A 74 6.45 -10.15 10.31
C ASP A 74 5.35 -10.33 11.36
N VAL A 75 5.72 -10.42 12.64
CA VAL A 75 4.76 -10.54 13.76
C VAL A 75 3.87 -9.30 13.87
N ILE A 76 4.45 -8.10 13.71
CA ILE A 76 3.69 -6.83 13.74
C ILE A 76 2.80 -6.73 12.51
N ARG A 77 3.28 -7.18 11.35
CA ARG A 77 2.51 -7.23 10.12
C ARG A 77 1.31 -8.16 10.24
N ASP A 78 1.51 -9.37 10.75
CA ASP A 78 0.43 -10.34 10.93
C ASP A 78 -0.61 -9.85 11.95
N MET A 79 -0.16 -9.18 13.03
CA MET A 79 -1.06 -8.51 13.99
C MET A 79 -1.84 -7.37 13.33
N THR A 80 -1.19 -6.56 12.52
CA THR A 80 -1.80 -5.41 11.83
C THR A 80 -2.85 -5.89 10.81
N LEU A 81 -2.53 -6.94 10.04
CA LEU A 81 -3.48 -7.61 9.14
C LEU A 81 -4.67 -8.19 9.90
N TRP A 82 -4.45 -8.82 11.05
CA TRP A 82 -5.54 -9.29 11.91
C TRP A 82 -6.45 -8.14 12.38
N ILE A 83 -5.87 -7.01 12.82
CA ILE A 83 -6.64 -5.82 13.22
C ILE A 83 -7.48 -5.27 12.05
N THR A 84 -6.89 -5.14 10.86
CA THR A 84 -7.62 -4.63 9.68
C THR A 84 -8.81 -5.51 9.29
N ARG A 85 -8.68 -6.84 9.43
CA ARG A 85 -9.73 -7.81 9.10
C ARG A 85 -10.87 -7.82 10.13
N GLU A 86 -10.53 -7.84 11.41
CA GLU A 86 -11.50 -8.05 12.50
C GLU A 86 -12.18 -6.76 12.96
N PHE A 87 -11.49 -5.61 12.92
CA PHE A 87 -11.96 -4.39 13.59
C PHE A 87 -12.22 -3.20 12.65
N GLU A 88 -11.81 -3.28 11.37
CA GLU A 88 -11.87 -2.14 10.45
C GLU A 88 -12.64 -2.40 9.14
N ALA A 89 -13.44 -3.45 9.12
CA ALA A 89 -14.27 -3.87 7.98
C ALA A 89 -15.25 -2.80 7.44
N THR A 90 -15.40 -1.68 8.14
CA THR A 90 -16.30 -0.57 7.77
C THR A 90 -15.58 0.68 7.28
N GLU A 91 -14.31 0.92 7.64
CA GLU A 91 -13.64 2.22 7.38
C GLU A 91 -12.36 2.13 6.55
N ASN A 92 -11.60 1.02 6.60
CA ASN A 92 -10.25 0.98 6.02
C ASN A 92 -9.94 -0.18 5.06
N ASN A 93 -10.86 -1.14 4.88
CA ASN A 93 -10.83 -2.29 3.96
C ASN A 93 -9.54 -2.47 3.13
N PHE A 94 -8.57 -3.07 3.80
CA PHE A 94 -7.30 -3.51 3.26
C PHE A 94 -7.45 -4.89 2.62
N PHE A 95 -6.93 -5.06 1.40
CA PHE A 95 -6.87 -6.35 0.74
C PHE A 95 -5.48 -6.61 0.17
N GLY A 96 -4.70 -7.42 0.87
CA GLY A 96 -3.45 -7.98 0.37
C GLY A 96 -3.70 -9.37 -0.21
N LYS A 97 -3.46 -9.57 -1.50
CA LYS A 97 -3.48 -10.89 -2.13
C LYS A 97 -2.12 -11.12 -2.77
N THR A 98 -1.47 -12.20 -2.36
CA THR A 98 -0.22 -12.69 -2.93
C THR A 98 -0.53 -13.66 -4.07
N GLY A 99 0.01 -13.45 -5.27
CA GLY A 99 -0.06 -14.38 -6.41
C GLY A 99 -0.94 -13.95 -7.59
N ALA A 100 -0.71 -14.58 -8.74
CA ALA A 100 -1.21 -14.20 -10.08
C ALA A 100 -2.75 -14.23 -10.28
N GLN A 101 -3.54 -14.70 -9.31
CA GLN A 101 -5.01 -14.83 -9.44
C GLN A 101 -5.77 -13.68 -8.76
N VAL A 102 -5.17 -12.51 -8.56
CA VAL A 102 -5.73 -11.43 -7.72
C VAL A 102 -7.16 -11.08 -8.08
N PHE A 103 -7.44 -10.92 -9.37
CA PHE A 103 -8.73 -10.47 -9.89
C PHE A 103 -9.62 -11.60 -10.46
N GLU A 104 -9.27 -12.87 -10.26
CA GLU A 104 -10.13 -13.98 -10.70
C GLU A 104 -11.44 -13.99 -9.91
N GLU A 105 -12.53 -13.87 -10.66
CA GLU A 105 -13.90 -13.71 -10.22
C GLU A 105 -14.34 -14.76 -9.18
N SER A 106 -14.82 -14.29 -8.03
CA SER A 106 -15.72 -15.06 -7.15
C SER A 106 -16.49 -14.20 -6.14
N ASN A 107 -16.17 -12.91 -5.98
CA ASN A 107 -16.88 -12.08 -5.01
C ASN A 107 -16.92 -10.58 -5.37
N VAL A 108 -17.60 -10.20 -6.46
CA VAL A 108 -17.78 -8.81 -6.92
C VAL A 108 -18.20 -7.86 -5.79
N LYS A 109 -19.07 -8.30 -4.87
CA LYS A 109 -19.48 -7.54 -3.68
C LYS A 109 -18.36 -7.27 -2.67
N ALA A 110 -17.35 -8.13 -2.59
CA ALA A 110 -16.20 -7.90 -1.72
C ALA A 110 -15.33 -6.76 -2.26
N TRP A 111 -15.22 -6.62 -3.58
CA TRP A 111 -14.40 -5.60 -4.23
C TRP A 111 -14.98 -4.20 -4.17
N GLU A 112 -16.31 -4.08 -4.12
CA GLU A 112 -16.98 -2.78 -4.01
C GLU A 112 -16.56 -1.99 -2.77
N ASN A 113 -16.25 -2.66 -1.66
CA ASN A 113 -15.91 -1.99 -0.40
C ASN A 113 -14.41 -1.85 -0.16
N ILE A 114 -13.55 -2.41 -1.02
CA ILE A 114 -12.09 -2.37 -0.85
C ILE A 114 -11.56 -0.97 -1.18
N LYS A 115 -10.76 -0.42 -0.26
CA LYS A 115 -10.12 0.89 -0.43
C LYS A 115 -8.66 0.79 -0.80
N ARG A 116 -7.97 -0.29 -0.41
CA ARG A 116 -6.53 -0.44 -0.62
C ARG A 116 -6.18 -1.86 -1.03
N ILE A 117 -5.47 -1.98 -2.15
CA ILE A 117 -4.98 -3.26 -2.68
C ILE A 117 -3.47 -3.17 -2.80
N SER A 118 -2.79 -4.23 -2.37
CA SER A 118 -1.38 -4.44 -2.66
C SER A 118 -1.14 -5.81 -3.28
N VAL A 119 -0.44 -5.79 -4.40
CA VAL A 119 0.01 -6.95 -5.18
C VAL A 119 1.49 -6.79 -5.54
N MET A 120 2.26 -6.14 -4.66
CA MET A 120 3.69 -5.92 -4.84
C MET A 120 4.47 -7.24 -4.84
N GLU A 121 5.65 -7.27 -5.49
CA GLU A 121 6.58 -8.41 -5.49
C GLU A 121 5.93 -9.71 -5.98
N ASN A 122 5.24 -9.64 -7.12
CA ASN A 122 4.71 -10.82 -7.82
C ASN A 122 5.32 -10.92 -9.22
N LYS A 123 4.81 -11.85 -10.04
CA LYS A 123 5.25 -12.08 -11.43
C LYS A 123 4.14 -11.76 -12.41
N ILE A 124 3.41 -10.68 -12.16
CA ILE A 124 2.27 -10.31 -13.01
C ILE A 124 2.83 -9.60 -14.24
N GLU A 125 2.67 -10.23 -15.40
CA GLU A 125 3.08 -9.65 -16.68
C GLU A 125 1.96 -8.85 -17.34
N VAL A 126 0.70 -9.26 -17.13
CA VAL A 126 -0.44 -8.69 -17.83
C VAL A 126 -1.64 -8.51 -16.91
N LEU A 127 -2.21 -7.31 -16.91
CA LEU A 127 -3.49 -6.98 -16.28
C LEU A 127 -4.59 -6.90 -17.33
N LYS A 128 -5.24 -8.04 -17.61
CA LYS A 128 -6.29 -8.16 -18.63
C LYS A 128 -7.69 -7.79 -18.16
N GLU A 129 -7.96 -8.02 -16.88
CA GLU A 129 -9.28 -7.91 -16.28
C GLU A 129 -9.75 -6.46 -16.12
N THR A 130 -11.05 -6.28 -15.87
CA THR A 130 -11.67 -4.97 -15.61
C THR A 130 -12.32 -4.98 -14.23
N PRO A 131 -11.52 -4.85 -13.15
CA PRO A 131 -12.00 -4.98 -11.78
C PRO A 131 -12.99 -3.86 -11.42
N LYS A 132 -14.11 -4.25 -10.80
CA LYS A 132 -15.13 -3.33 -10.29
C LYS A 132 -14.82 -2.94 -8.84
N CYS A 133 -13.95 -1.95 -8.67
CA CYS A 133 -13.53 -1.45 -7.36
C CYS A 133 -13.78 0.07 -7.24
N PRO A 134 -15.05 0.52 -7.19
CA PRO A 134 -15.40 1.94 -7.22
C PRO A 134 -14.84 2.77 -6.06
N ASN A 135 -14.51 2.13 -4.94
CA ASN A 135 -13.98 2.77 -3.73
C ASN A 135 -12.46 2.63 -3.58
N LEU A 136 -11.76 2.04 -4.55
CA LEU A 136 -10.33 1.81 -4.48
C LEU A 136 -9.56 3.13 -4.57
N ARG A 137 -8.65 3.33 -3.62
CA ARG A 137 -7.82 4.53 -3.44
C ARG A 137 -6.33 4.23 -3.59
N THR A 138 -5.84 3.18 -2.91
CA THR A 138 -4.46 2.69 -3.09
C THR A 138 -4.45 1.43 -3.95
N LEU A 139 -3.60 1.41 -4.97
CA LEU A 139 -3.22 0.20 -5.70
C LEU A 139 -1.69 0.12 -5.84
N PHE A 140 -1.09 -0.86 -5.15
CA PHE A 140 0.32 -1.17 -5.29
C PHE A 140 0.54 -2.36 -6.22
N LEU A 141 1.26 -2.12 -7.31
CA LEU A 141 1.65 -3.08 -8.34
C LEU A 141 3.17 -3.05 -8.59
N SER A 142 3.93 -2.42 -7.70
CA SER A 142 5.37 -2.31 -7.82
C SER A 142 6.09 -3.65 -7.70
N GLN A 143 7.27 -3.74 -8.32
CA GLN A 143 8.09 -4.95 -8.36
C GLN A 143 7.31 -6.15 -8.95
N ASN A 144 6.72 -5.95 -10.12
CA ASN A 144 6.12 -7.00 -10.93
C ASN A 144 6.85 -7.07 -12.29
N GLU A 145 6.31 -7.82 -13.24
CA GLU A 145 6.84 -7.95 -14.59
C GLU A 145 5.89 -7.29 -15.61
N LEU A 146 5.13 -6.26 -15.19
CA LEU A 146 4.01 -5.71 -15.96
C LEU A 146 4.48 -5.13 -17.30
N GLN A 147 4.06 -5.76 -18.39
CA GLN A 147 4.30 -5.31 -19.76
C GLN A 147 3.02 -4.75 -20.40
N VAL A 148 1.85 -5.23 -19.98
CA VAL A 148 0.56 -4.85 -20.58
C VAL A 148 -0.48 -4.61 -19.50
N ILE A 149 -1.13 -3.45 -19.55
CA ILE A 149 -2.33 -3.12 -18.79
C ILE A 149 -3.44 -2.86 -19.80
N SER A 150 -4.54 -3.63 -19.74
CA SER A 150 -5.70 -3.42 -20.60
C SER A 150 -6.30 -2.03 -20.40
N ASP A 151 -6.74 -1.39 -21.48
CA ASP A 151 -7.40 -0.08 -21.44
C ASP A 151 -8.60 -0.03 -20.47
N GLY A 152 -9.30 -1.17 -20.33
CA GLY A 152 -10.44 -1.32 -19.42
C GLY A 152 -10.07 -1.46 -17.93
N PHE A 153 -8.80 -1.70 -17.58
CA PHE A 153 -8.42 -2.07 -16.20
C PHE A 153 -8.85 -1.02 -15.16
N PHE A 154 -8.70 0.27 -15.48
CA PHE A 154 -9.06 1.37 -14.58
C PHE A 154 -10.49 1.88 -14.78
N GLN A 155 -11.29 1.28 -15.67
CA GLN A 155 -12.62 1.78 -16.04
C GLN A 155 -13.56 1.94 -14.83
N PHE A 156 -13.48 1.04 -13.85
CA PHE A 156 -14.31 1.07 -12.64
C PHE A 156 -13.49 1.39 -11.38
N ILE A 157 -12.36 2.09 -11.54
CA ILE A 157 -11.53 2.64 -10.47
C ILE A 157 -11.39 4.16 -10.73
N PRO A 158 -12.44 4.95 -10.48
CA PRO A 158 -12.49 6.33 -10.95
C PRO A 158 -11.61 7.32 -10.16
N HIS A 159 -11.18 6.98 -8.94
CA HIS A 159 -10.47 7.91 -8.05
C HIS A 159 -9.27 7.28 -7.30
N PRO A 160 -8.31 6.66 -7.99
CA PRO A 160 -7.09 6.19 -7.33
C PRO A 160 -6.29 7.41 -6.83
N THR A 161 -5.99 7.43 -5.53
CA THR A 161 -5.13 8.43 -4.90
C THR A 161 -3.66 8.01 -4.93
N VAL A 162 -3.41 6.70 -4.87
CA VAL A 162 -2.06 6.13 -4.96
C VAL A 162 -2.07 4.99 -5.96
N LEU A 163 -1.29 5.13 -7.03
CA LEU A 163 -0.99 4.08 -7.99
C LEU A 163 0.53 3.91 -8.04
N ASP A 164 1.01 2.75 -7.62
CA ASP A 164 2.43 2.43 -7.68
C ASP A 164 2.72 1.35 -8.71
N LEU A 165 3.46 1.71 -9.75
CA LEU A 165 3.93 0.84 -10.83
C LEU A 165 5.46 0.72 -10.87
N SER A 166 6.20 1.19 -9.86
CA SER A 166 7.66 1.20 -9.91
C SER A 166 8.27 -0.20 -9.95
N GLY A 167 9.40 -0.37 -10.64
CA GLY A 167 10.07 -1.67 -10.72
C GLY A 167 9.30 -2.69 -11.56
N ASN A 168 8.59 -2.23 -12.59
CA ASN A 168 8.06 -3.07 -13.67
C ASN A 168 8.96 -2.93 -14.93
N LEU A 169 8.85 -3.90 -15.85
CA LEU A 169 9.69 -4.05 -17.05
C LEU A 169 9.30 -3.11 -18.21
#